data_AF-A0A5B8UX24-F1
#
_entry.id   AF-A0A5B8UX24-F1
#
_cell.length_a   1.000
_cell.length_b   1.000
_cell.length_c   1.000
_cell.angle_alpha   90.00
_cell.angle_beta   90.00
_cell.angle_gamma   90.00
#
_symmetry.space_group_name_H-M   'P 1'
#
loop_
_entity.id
_entity.type
_entity.pdbx_description
1 polymer ?
#
loop_
_entity_poly.entity_id
_entity_poly.type
_entity_poly.pdbx_seq_one_letter_code
_entity_poly.pdbx_strand_id
1 'polypeptide(L)'
;MRRTIVYVVAIPLLLLVVTNPGLREFKSYLHENRDNDPAGRDANFFIFSLYSNFGDHIDSPRNTHMIKFRYLGILGNFFPIGSENVF
;
A
#
# COMPACT_ATOMS: atom_id res chain seq x y z
N MET A 1 19.04 -13.18 -30.03
CA MET A 1 18.58 -11.83 -29.61
C MET A 1 17.15 -11.80 -29.06
N ARG A 2 16.11 -12.30 -29.76
CA ARG A 2 14.72 -12.31 -29.25
C ARG A 2 14.54 -12.98 -27.86
N ARG A 3 15.19 -14.12 -27.62
CA ARG A 3 15.10 -14.84 -26.33
C ARG A 3 15.75 -14.09 -25.17
N THR A 4 16.84 -13.37 -25.43
CA THR A 4 17.57 -12.58 -24.42
C THR A 4 16.71 -11.44 -23.88
N ILE A 5 15.98 -10.74 -24.75
CA ILE A 5 15.06 -9.67 -24.36
C ILE A 5 13.93 -10.22 -23.48
N VAL A 6 13.40 -11.40 -23.81
CA VAL A 6 12.38 -12.06 -22.99
C VAL A 6 12.92 -12.31 -21.58
N TYR A 7 14.13 -12.83 -21.42
CA TYR A 7 14.66 -13.06 -20.07
C TYR A 7 14.93 -11.75 -19.31
N VAL A 8 15.50 -10.75 -19.98
CA VAL A 8 15.84 -9.45 -19.37
C VAL A 8 14.60 -8.69 -18.91
N VAL A 9 13.47 -8.83 -19.61
CA VAL A 9 12.24 -8.10 -19.30
C VAL A 9 11.27 -8.95 -18.47
N ALA A 10 11.07 -10.21 -18.83
CA ALA A 10 10.09 -11.07 -18.17
C ALA A 10 10.52 -11.49 -16.76
N ILE A 11 11.81 -11.72 -16.51
CA ILE A 11 12.27 -12.14 -15.17
C ILE A 11 12.04 -11.02 -14.13
N PRO A 12 12.46 -9.75 -14.37
CA PRO A 12 12.16 -8.66 -13.44
C PRO A 12 10.66 -8.39 -13.30
N LEU A 13 9.88 -8.46 -14.40
CA LEU A 13 8.43 -8.29 -14.33
C LEU A 13 7.78 -9.40 -13.49
N LEU A 14 8.20 -10.64 -13.65
CA LEU A 14 7.64 -11.77 -12.90
C LEU A 14 8.01 -11.65 -11.42
N LEU A 15 9.24 -11.22 -11.10
CA LEU A 15 9.63 -10.89 -9.73
C LEU A 15 8.73 -9.80 -9.15
N LEU A 16 8.51 -8.71 -9.89
CA LEU A 16 7.67 -7.59 -9.48
C LEU A 16 6.21 -7.99 -9.25
N VAL A 17 5.66 -8.87 -10.08
CA VAL A 17 4.29 -9.40 -9.93
C VAL A 17 4.20 -10.28 -8.68
N VAL A 18 5.13 -11.23 -8.50
CA VAL A 18 5.11 -12.17 -7.37
C VAL A 18 5.35 -11.46 -6.04
N THR A 19 6.12 -10.38 -6.05
CA THR A 19 6.41 -9.56 -4.87
C THR A 19 5.45 -8.39 -4.70
N ASN A 20 4.42 -8.22 -5.53
CA ASN A 20 3.40 -7.20 -5.29
C ASN A 20 2.66 -7.54 -3.99
N PRO A 21 2.85 -6.76 -2.91
CA PRO A 21 2.26 -7.11 -1.62
C PRO A 21 0.74 -7.04 -1.73
N GLY A 22 0.04 -7.92 -1.02
CA GLY A 22 -1.42 -7.92 -0.92
C GLY A 22 -1.94 -7.11 0.28
N LEU A 23 -3.26 -7.11 0.44
CA LEU A 23 -3.93 -6.41 1.55
C LEU A 23 -3.58 -7.02 2.91
N ARG A 24 -3.37 -8.34 2.98
CA ARG A 24 -3.02 -9.03 4.22
C ARG A 24 -1.65 -8.59 4.73
N GLU A 25 -0.69 -8.50 3.82
CA GLU A 25 0.67 -8.02 4.08
C GLU A 25 0.63 -6.55 4.53
N PHE A 26 -0.23 -5.74 3.92
CA PHE A 26 -0.41 -4.34 4.30
C PHE A 26 -0.96 -4.18 5.73
N LYS A 27 -2.02 -4.92 6.07
CA LYS A 27 -2.57 -4.92 7.43
C LYS A 27 -1.53 -5.37 8.45
N SER A 28 -0.72 -6.38 8.10
CA SER A 28 0.39 -6.83 8.95
C SER A 28 1.47 -5.76 9.11
N TYR A 29 1.79 -5.00 8.07
CA TYR A 29 2.76 -3.90 8.13
C TYR A 29 2.30 -2.77 9.05
N LEU A 30 1.01 -2.45 9.04
CA LEU A 30 0.44 -1.43 9.93
C LEU A 30 0.37 -1.85 11.40
N HIS A 31 0.69 -3.12 11.73
CA HIS A 31 0.50 -3.70 13.06
C HIS A 31 -0.95 -3.57 13.57
N GLU A 32 -1.90 -3.36 12.65
CA GLU A 32 -3.32 -3.29 12.94
C GLU A 32 -3.89 -4.70 13.05
N ASN A 33 -4.15 -5.11 14.28
CA ASN A 33 -4.81 -6.37 14.61
C ASN A 33 -6.34 -6.26 14.64
N ARG A 34 -6.93 -5.23 14.02
CA ARG A 34 -8.36 -4.94 14.20
C ARG A 34 -9.10 -4.96 12.87
N ASP A 35 -10.12 -5.80 12.81
CA ASP A 35 -11.15 -5.84 11.75
C ASP A 35 -11.94 -4.52 11.60
N ASN A 36 -11.66 -3.51 12.45
CA ASN A 36 -12.40 -2.26 12.53
C ASN A 36 -11.62 -1.03 12.04
N ASP A 37 -10.32 -1.13 11.75
CA ASP A 37 -9.62 -0.03 11.07
C ASP A 37 -9.79 -0.16 9.56
N PRO A 38 -10.18 0.93 8.86
CA PRO A 38 -10.51 0.92 7.43
C PRO A 38 -9.25 0.86 6.54
N ALA A 39 -8.25 0.06 6.91
CA ALA A 39 -7.11 -0.24 6.05
C ALA A 39 -7.59 -0.98 4.78
N GLY A 40 -7.43 -0.29 3.66
CA GLY A 40 -7.96 -0.69 2.36
C GLY A 40 -6.91 -0.69 1.26
N ARG A 41 -7.24 -1.37 0.15
CA ARG A 41 -6.47 -1.30 -1.09
C ARG A 41 -7.25 -0.45 -2.08
N ASP A 42 -6.80 0.78 -2.27
CA ASP A 42 -7.42 1.76 -3.17
C ASP A 42 -7.28 1.36 -4.64
N ALA A 43 -6.14 0.77 -5.02
CA ALA A 43 -5.91 0.28 -6.36
C ALA A 43 -4.93 -0.90 -6.38
N ASN A 44 -5.12 -1.81 -7.33
CA ASN A 44 -4.20 -2.93 -7.57
C ASN A 44 -3.71 -2.86 -9.02
N PHE A 45 -2.43 -2.61 -9.23
CA PHE A 45 -1.78 -2.58 -10.53
C PHE A 45 -0.91 -3.84 -10.72
N PHE A 46 -0.39 -4.02 -11.94
CA PHE A 46 0.35 -5.23 -12.31
C PHE A 46 1.57 -5.51 -11.42
N ILE A 47 2.32 -4.47 -11.04
CA ILE A 47 3.58 -4.60 -10.27
C ILE A 47 3.56 -3.87 -8.93
N PHE A 48 2.49 -3.13 -8.63
CA PHE A 48 2.37 -2.34 -7.41
C PHE A 48 0.89 -2.21 -7.02
N SER A 49 0.63 -1.85 -5.78
CA SER A 49 -0.72 -1.58 -5.29
C SER A 49 -0.71 -0.27 -4.50
N LEU A 50 -1.83 0.44 -4.51
CA LEU A 50 -2.04 1.60 -3.66
C LEU A 50 -2.92 1.18 -2.49
N TYR A 51 -2.47 1.55 -1.30
CA TYR A 51 -3.13 1.26 -0.06
C TYR A 51 -3.48 2.55 0.65
N SER A 52 -4.52 2.50 1.46
CA SER A 52 -4.85 3.57 2.37
C SER A 52 -5.19 3.05 3.74
N ASN A 53 -4.92 3.87 4.74
CA ASN A 53 -5.36 3.65 6.10
C ASN A 53 -5.91 4.95 6.66
N PHE A 54 -6.90 4.88 7.55
CA PHE A 54 -7.39 6.04 8.26
C PHE A 54 -6.86 5.99 9.69
N GLY A 55 -6.31 7.11 10.15
CA GLY A 55 -5.93 7.28 11.54
C GLY A 55 -6.61 8.52 12.10
N ASP A 56 -6.88 8.49 13.40
CA ASP A 56 -7.33 9.67 14.12
C ASP A 56 -6.13 10.59 14.41
N HIS A 57 -6.25 11.87 14.07
CA HIS A 57 -5.33 12.90 14.54
C HIS A 57 -6.05 13.81 15.53
N ILE A 58 -5.50 13.89 16.73
CA ILE A 58 -6.04 14.71 17.81
C ILE A 58 -5.22 15.99 17.87
N ASP A 59 -5.70 17.03 17.19
CA ASP A 59 -5.16 18.39 17.33
C ASP A 59 -5.56 19.00 18.69
N SER A 60 -6.72 18.59 19.23
CA SER A 60 -7.23 18.99 20.54
C SER A 60 -8.35 18.05 21.01
N PRO A 61 -8.62 17.85 22.31
CA PRO A 61 -9.69 16.96 22.81
C PRO A 61 -11.12 17.32 22.38
N ARG A 62 -11.31 18.40 21.61
CA ARG A 62 -12.60 18.83 21.03
C ARG A 62 -12.65 18.77 19.50
N ASN A 63 -11.52 18.55 18.83
CA ASN A 63 -11.43 18.45 17.36
C ASN A 63 -10.60 17.22 17.00
N THR A 64 -11.29 16.14 16.63
CA THR A 64 -10.68 14.95 16.04
C THR A 64 -10.91 15.03 14.55
N HIS A 65 -9.82 15.05 13.78
CA HIS A 65 -9.88 14.99 12.31
C HIS A 65 -9.42 13.62 11.85
N MET A 66 -10.13 13.01 10.90
CA MET A 66 -9.67 11.79 10.25
C MET A 66 -8.59 12.12 9.23
N ILE A 67 -7.43 11.46 9.35
CA ILE A 67 -6.36 11.57 8.36
C ILE A 67 -6.30 10.26 7.59
N LYS A 68 -6.41 10.34 6.26
CA LYS A 68 -6.19 9.20 5.38
C LYS A 68 -4.75 9.18 4.92
N PHE A 69 -3.98 8.21 5.40
CA PHE A 69 -2.62 7.93 4.98
C PHE A 69 -2.63 7.04 3.73
N ARG A 70 -1.77 7.34 2.76
CA ARG A 70 -1.65 6.59 1.50
C ARG A 70 -0.28 5.96 1.39
N TYR A 71 -0.25 4.72 0.89
CA TYR A 71 0.96 3.93 0.75
C TYR A 71 1.05 3.31 -0.64
N LEU A 72 2.25 3.27 -1.20
CA LEU A 72 2.60 2.52 -2.40
C LEU A 72 3.22 1.18 -1.98
N GLY A 73 2.55 0.08 -2.30
CA GLY A 73 3.06 -1.27 -2.11
C GLY A 73 3.78 -1.77 -3.37
N ILE A 74 5.09 -2.07 -3.28
CA ILE A 74 5.90 -2.60 -4.38
C ILE A 74 7.06 -3.43 -3.81
N LEU A 75 7.43 -4.53 -4.48
CA LEU A 75 8.54 -5.41 -4.06
C LEU A 75 8.44 -5.87 -2.58
N GLY A 76 7.24 -6.18 -2.11
CA GLY A 76 6.99 -6.64 -0.73
C GLY A 76 7.13 -5.54 0.33
N ASN A 77 7.30 -4.28 -0.07
CA ASN A 77 7.50 -3.14 0.81
C ASN A 77 6.35 -2.14 0.66
N PHE A 78 6.18 -1.28 1.67
CA PHE A 78 5.17 -0.22 1.71
C PHE A 78 5.83 1.14 1.92
N PHE A 79 5.60 2.07 0.99
CA PHE A 79 6.18 3.41 1.02
C PHE A 79 5.08 4.44 1.24
N PRO A 80 5.18 5.31 2.29
CA PRO A 80 4.21 6.38 2.47
C PRO A 80 4.36 7.40 1.33
N ILE A 81 3.23 7.73 0.68
CA ILE A 81 3.21 8.67 -0.46
C ILE A 81 2.45 9.97 -0.15
N GLY A 82 1.80 10.04 1.01
CA GLY A 82 1.15 11.25 1.50
C GLY A 82 0.02 10.95 2.48
N SER A 83 -0.55 12.02 3.01
CA SER A 83 -1.72 11.99 3.86
C SER A 83 -2.68 13.10 3.45
N GLU A 84 -3.97 12.85 3.54
CA GLU A 84 -5.02 13.83 3.28
C GLU A 84 -5.96 13.92 4.48
N ASN A 85 -6.36 15.15 4.83
CA ASN A 85 -7.40 15.36 5.84
C ASN A 85 -8.75 15.02 5.22
N VAL A 86 -9.49 14.13 5.87
CA VAL A 86 -10.86 13.78 5.50
C VAL A 86 -11.76 14.50 6.50
N PHE A 87 -12.45 15.53 6.01
CA PHE A 87 -13.36 16.37 6.79
C PHE A 87 -14.66 15.63 7.17
#